data_AF-A0AAV7XRI7-F1
#
_entry.id   AF-A0AAV7XRI7-F1
#
_cell.length_a   1.000
_cell.length_b   1.000
_cell.length_c   1.000
_cell.angle_alpha   90.00
_cell.angle_beta   90.00
_cell.angle_gamma   90.00
#
_symmetry.space_group_name_H-M   'P 1'
#
loop_
_entity.id
_entity.type
_entity.pdbx_description
1 polymer ?
#
loop_
_entity_poly.entity_id
_entity_poly.type
_entity_poly.pdbx_seq_one_letter_code
_entity_poly.pdbx_strand_id
1 'polypeptide(L)'
;MWNSVVGTVSEDCRRNWWSALLYVDIYTDPDHRCMMQGWYLVADMQLHWLSPLLLYPLLRWRRAGLAWLCFLMAASAAAPAAMTYVGRLRAPLSLTDL
;
A
#
# COMPACT_ATOMS: atom_id res chain seq x y z
N MET A 1 -5.65 19.71 22.09
CA MET A 1 -5.79 18.56 21.18
C MET A 1 -4.45 18.03 20.66
N TRP A 2 -3.49 18.87 20.26
CA TRP A 2 -2.18 18.43 19.74
C TRP A 2 -1.44 17.40 20.61
N ASN A 3 -1.30 17.67 21.91
CA ASN A 3 -0.58 16.76 22.82
C ASN A 3 -1.23 15.38 22.99
N SER A 4 -2.54 15.27 22.77
CA SER A 4 -3.25 13.98 22.85
C SER A 4 -2.97 13.12 21.61
N VAL A 5 -2.95 13.75 20.42
CA VAL A 5 -2.67 13.06 19.15
C VAL A 5 -1.18 12.75 19.02
N VAL A 6 -0.31 13.70 19.33
CA VAL A 6 1.15 13.46 19.29
C VAL A 6 1.58 12.49 20.39
N GLY A 7 0.93 12.51 21.55
CA GLY A 7 1.21 11.55 22.62
C GLY A 7 0.95 10.10 22.20
N THR A 8 -0.17 9.81 21.54
CA THR A 8 -0.49 8.46 21.06
C THR A 8 0.46 8.02 19.95
N VAL A 9 0.70 8.88 18.94
CA VAL A 9 1.61 8.58 17.83
C VAL A 9 3.04 8.36 18.33
N SER A 10 3.49 9.11 19.35
CA SER A 10 4.80 8.93 19.96
C SER A 10 4.95 7.58 20.66
N GLU A 11 3.91 7.11 21.39
CA GLU A 11 3.96 5.80 22.04
C GLU A 11 3.90 4.65 21.03
N ASP A 12 3.07 4.76 20.00
CA ASP A 12 3.02 3.79 18.89
C ASP A 12 4.37 3.72 18.18
N CYS A 13 4.98 4.89 17.92
CA CYS A 13 6.30 4.92 17.31
C CYS A 13 7.37 4.33 18.22
N ARG A 14 7.32 4.56 19.53
CA ARG A 14 8.30 3.99 20.47
C ARG A 14 8.21 2.46 20.56
N ARG A 15 7.04 1.88 20.27
CA ARG A 15 6.84 0.43 20.18
C ARG A 15 7.25 -0.13 18.81
N ASN A 16 6.90 0.56 17.73
CA ASN A 16 6.97 0.04 16.36
C ASN A 16 8.01 0.77 15.47
N TRP A 17 8.99 1.47 16.06
CA TRP A 17 10.05 2.16 15.31
C TRP A 17 10.87 1.20 14.42
N TRP A 18 11.08 -0.03 14.90
CA TRP A 18 11.90 -1.03 14.21
C TRP A 18 11.21 -1.58 12.96
N SER A 19 9.88 -1.78 13.00
CA SER A 19 9.10 -2.26 11.84
C SER A 19 9.01 -1.19 10.76
N ALA A 20 8.89 0.07 11.16
CA ALA A 20 8.94 1.21 10.26
C ALA A 20 10.32 1.36 9.60
N LEU A 21 11.42 1.20 10.36
CA LEU A 21 12.80 1.31 9.85
C LEU A 21 13.16 0.18 8.88
N LEU A 22 12.70 -1.04 9.16
CA LEU A 22 12.91 -2.20 8.28
C LEU A 22 11.94 -2.26 7.10
N TYR A 23 10.99 -1.32 6.99
CA TYR A 23 9.94 -1.32 5.98
C TYR A 23 9.06 -2.59 5.98
N VAL A 24 8.73 -3.12 7.15
CA VAL A 24 7.88 -4.33 7.31
C VAL A 24 6.55 -4.01 8.01
N ASP A 25 6.31 -2.74 8.26
CA ASP A 25 5.20 -2.21 9.07
C ASP A 25 3.80 -2.64 8.61
N ILE A 26 3.62 -2.99 7.33
CA ILE A 26 2.37 -3.57 6.78
C ILE A 26 2.03 -4.94 7.39
N TYR A 27 3.03 -5.74 7.76
CA TYR A 27 2.82 -7.12 8.20
C TYR A 27 2.72 -7.27 9.72
N THR A 28 3.26 -6.31 10.46
CA THR A 28 3.32 -6.39 11.93
C THR A 28 2.08 -5.79 12.58
N ASP A 29 1.79 -4.52 12.32
CA ASP A 29 0.68 -3.79 12.96
C ASP A 29 0.18 -2.68 12.02
N PRO A 30 -0.76 -2.99 11.11
CA PRO A 30 -1.29 -2.00 10.17
C PRO A 30 -2.10 -0.88 10.86
N ASP A 31 -2.61 -1.13 12.07
CA ASP A 31 -3.42 -0.19 12.85
C ASP A 31 -2.58 0.75 13.75
N HIS A 32 -1.42 0.30 14.23
CA HIS A 32 -0.56 1.05 15.18
C HIS A 32 0.80 1.38 14.55
N ARG A 33 0.78 2.31 13.59
CA ARG A 33 1.96 2.70 12.82
C ARG A 33 2.59 3.97 13.38
N CYS A 34 3.92 3.99 13.46
CA CYS A 34 4.68 5.17 13.91
C CYS A 34 4.30 6.44 13.13
N MET A 35 4.05 6.29 11.82
CA MET A 35 3.80 7.40 10.91
C MET A 35 2.81 6.95 9.84
N MET A 36 1.61 7.54 9.79
CA MET A 36 0.55 7.14 8.85
C MET A 36 1.03 7.20 7.38
N GLN A 37 1.74 8.27 7.02
CA GLN A 37 2.33 8.45 5.70
C GLN A 37 3.50 7.51 5.41
N GLY A 38 4.11 6.88 6.43
CA GLY A 38 5.21 5.94 6.28
C GLY A 38 4.82 4.68 5.50
N TRP A 39 3.53 4.32 5.53
CA TRP A 39 2.98 3.23 4.74
C TRP A 39 3.31 3.32 3.24
N TYR A 40 3.26 4.52 2.67
CA TYR A 40 3.55 4.72 1.24
C TYR A 40 5.01 4.41 0.93
N LEU A 41 5.92 4.84 1.82
CA LEU A 41 7.36 4.58 1.71
C LEU A 41 7.66 3.06 1.75
N VAL A 42 6.95 2.32 2.61
CA VAL A 42 7.01 0.85 2.69
C VAL A 42 6.55 0.20 1.40
N ALA A 43 5.41 0.63 0.87
CA ALA A 43 4.87 0.09 -0.38
C ALA A 43 5.85 0.30 -1.55
N ASP A 44 6.47 1.48 -1.66
CA ASP A 44 7.45 1.78 -2.69
C ASP A 44 8.69 0.87 -2.61
N MET A 45 9.20 0.59 -1.41
CA MET A 45 10.32 -0.33 -1.24
C MET A 45 9.96 -1.76 -1.66
N GLN A 46 8.76 -2.22 -1.34
CA GLN A 46 8.29 -3.55 -1.76
C GLN A 46 8.17 -3.65 -3.29
N LEU A 47 7.65 -2.61 -3.94
CA LEU A 47 7.56 -2.54 -5.40
C LEU A 47 8.95 -2.48 -6.04
N HIS A 48 9.92 -1.83 -5.40
CA HIS A 48 11.30 -1.81 -5.85
C HIS A 48 11.92 -3.22 -5.82
N TRP A 49 11.69 -3.97 -4.74
CA TRP A 49 12.13 -5.37 -4.64
C TRP A 49 11.43 -6.29 -5.65
N LEU A 50 10.17 -6.03 -6.00
CA LEU A 50 9.44 -6.77 -7.03
C LEU A 50 9.79 -6.36 -8.46
N SER A 51 10.44 -5.21 -8.65
CA SER A 51 10.82 -4.71 -9.98
C SER A 51 11.63 -5.68 -10.83
N PRO A 52 12.68 -6.39 -10.35
CA PRO A 52 13.38 -7.38 -11.16
C PRO A 52 12.46 -8.54 -11.57
N LEU A 53 11.51 -8.94 -10.73
CA LEU A 53 10.56 -10.00 -11.04
C LEU A 53 9.59 -9.60 -12.16
N LEU A 54 9.27 -8.30 -12.26
CA LEU A 54 8.46 -7.73 -13.33
C LEU A 54 9.26 -7.57 -14.63
N LEU A 55 10.49 -7.07 -14.52
CA LEU A 55 11.35 -6.74 -15.66
C LEU A 55 11.97 -7.98 -16.31
N TYR A 56 12.32 -9.00 -15.54
CA TYR A 56 12.96 -10.23 -16.04
C TYR A 56 12.14 -10.99 -17.10
N PRO A 57 10.85 -11.33 -16.89
CA PRO A 57 10.04 -12.01 -17.90
C PRO A 57 9.79 -11.13 -19.13
N LEU A 58 9.75 -9.81 -18.96
CA LEU A 58 9.61 -8.86 -20.06
C LEU A 58 10.85 -8.84 -20.96
N LEU A 59 12.04 -8.92 -20.35
CA LEU A 59 13.31 -8.98 -21.07
C LEU A 59 13.50 -10.31 -21.80
N ARG A 60 13.11 -11.43 -21.15
CA ARG A 60 13.34 -12.77 -21.69
C ARG A 60 12.31 -13.16 -22.75
N TRP A 61 11.03 -12.85 -22.53
CA TRP A 61 9.90 -13.29 -23.37
C TRP A 61 8.89 -12.15 -23.57
N ARG A 62 9.09 -11.32 -24.60
CA ARG A 62 8.27 -10.12 -24.84
C ARG A 62 6.75 -10.36 -24.86
N ARG A 63 6.28 -11.47 -25.45
CA ARG A 63 4.84 -11.81 -25.49
C ARG A 63 4.29 -12.24 -24.12
N ALA A 64 5.03 -13.08 -23.39
CA ALA A 64 4.62 -13.53 -22.06
C ALA A 64 4.71 -12.40 -21.03
N GLY A 65 5.73 -11.54 -21.13
CA GLY A 65 5.86 -10.34 -20.28
C GLY A 65 4.74 -9.32 -20.51
N LEU A 66 4.31 -9.10 -21.76
CA LEU A 66 3.14 -8.25 -22.05
C LEU A 66 1.85 -8.83 -21.46
N ALA A 67 1.62 -10.14 -21.63
CA ALA A 67 0.46 -10.80 -21.03
C ALA A 67 0.48 -10.69 -19.49
N TRP A 68 1.66 -10.86 -18.89
CA TRP A 68 1.88 -10.70 -17.45
C TRP A 68 1.58 -9.28 -16.96
N LEU A 69 2.05 -8.25 -17.68
CA LEU A 69 1.77 -6.86 -17.37
C LEU A 69 0.27 -6.53 -17.46
N CYS A 70 -0.40 -6.98 -18.52
CA CYS A 70 -1.86 -6.80 -18.66
C CYS A 70 -2.62 -7.46 -17.52
N PHE A 71 -2.21 -8.67 -17.12
CA PHE A 71 -2.79 -9.36 -15.97
C PHE A 71 -2.62 -8.57 -14.67
N LEU A 72 -1.42 -8.08 -14.39
CA LEU A 72 -1.15 -7.29 -13.19
C LEU A 72 -1.92 -5.97 -13.17
N MET A 73 -2.05 -5.31 -14.33
CA MET A 73 -2.85 -4.09 -14.45
C MET A 73 -4.34 -4.35 -14.23
N ALA A 74 -4.86 -5.45 -14.76
CA ALA A 74 -6.24 -5.85 -14.50
C ALA A 74 -6.45 -6.19 -13.01
N ALA A 75 -5.49 -6.90 -12.40
CA ALA A 75 -5.54 -7.26 -10.98
C ALA A 75 -5.50 -6.03 -10.06
N SER A 76 -4.66 -5.03 -10.36
CA SER A 76 -4.56 -3.81 -9.56
C SER A 76 -5.83 -2.96 -9.62
N ALA A 77 -6.56 -2.98 -10.74
CA ALA A 77 -7.87 -2.34 -10.87
C ALA A 77 -9.00 -3.17 -10.23
N ALA A 78 -8.93 -4.50 -10.35
CA ALA A 78 -9.92 -5.40 -9.79
C ALA A 78 -9.87 -5.44 -8.25
N ALA A 79 -8.71 -5.29 -7.63
CA ALA A 79 -8.56 -5.29 -6.18
C ALA A 79 -9.40 -4.20 -5.47
N PRO A 80 -9.26 -2.89 -5.77
CA PRO A 80 -10.10 -1.86 -5.15
C PRO A 80 -11.57 -2.00 -5.56
N ALA A 81 -11.87 -2.47 -6.78
CA ALA A 81 -13.24 -2.75 -7.20
C ALA A 81 -13.90 -3.86 -6.37
N ALA A 82 -13.17 -4.95 -6.10
CA ALA A 82 -13.62 -6.05 -5.26
C ALA A 82 -13.79 -5.61 -3.80
N MET A 83 -12.83 -4.86 -3.26
CA MET A 83 -12.92 -4.31 -1.91
C MET A 83 -14.14 -3.39 -1.75
N THR A 84 -14.44 -2.58 -2.77
CA THR A 84 -15.62 -1.70 -2.78
C THR A 84 -16.91 -2.51 -2.83
N TYR A 85 -16.96 -3.56 -3.66
CA TYR A 85 -18.14 -4.42 -3.82
C TYR A 85 -18.46 -5.20 -2.53
N VAL A 86 -17.44 -5.79 -1.90
CA VAL A 86 -17.59 -6.59 -0.67
C VAL A 86 -17.83 -5.69 0.53
N GLY A 87 -17.07 -4.61 0.67
CA GLY A 87 -17.20 -3.69 1.80
C GLY A 87 -18.43 -2.78 1.74
N ARG A 88 -19.28 -2.89 0.70
CA ARG A 88 -20.46 -2.04 0.47
C ARG A 88 -20.15 -0.54 0.64
N LEU A 89 -18.91 -0.14 0.35
CA LEU A 89 -18.48 1.25 0.53
C LEU A 89 -19.21 2.09 -0.52
N ARG A 90 -20.04 3.03 -0.06
CA ARG A 90 -20.59 4.06 -0.94
C ARG A 90 -19.41 4.88 -1.46
N ALA A 91 -19.35 5.09 -2.76
CA ALA A 91 -18.37 5.99 -3.36
C ALA A 91 -18.40 7.33 -2.59
N PRO A 92 -17.27 7.85 -2.10
CA PRO A 92 -17.20 9.22 -1.61
C PRO A 92 -17.29 10.15 -2.83
N LEU A 93 -18.48 10.25 -3.41
CA LEU A 93 -18.84 11.29 -4.36
C LEU A 93 -19.27 12.52 -3.55
N SER A 94 -18.30 13.28 -3.05
CA SER A 94 -18.51 14.66 -2.61
C SER A 94 -18.07 15.62 -3.71
N LEU A 95 -18.76 15.56 -4.87
CA LEU A 95 -18.70 16.56 -5.94
C LEU A 95 -20.12 16.96 -6.35
N THR A 96 -21.08 16.93 -5.42
CA THR A 96 -22.48 17.33 -5.69
C THR A 96 -23.04 18.39 -4.76
N ASP A 97 -22.22 19.00 -3.91
CA ASP A 97 -22.61 20.22 -3.22
C ASP A 97 -21.46 21.23 -3.35
N LEU A 98 -21.82 22.35 -3.98
CA LEU A 98 -21.19 23.68 -4.00
C LEU A 98 -20.05 23.95 -3.01
#